data_AF-A0A4Q1QSE6-F1
#
_entry.id   AF-A0A4Q1QSE6-F1
#
_cell.length_a   1.000
_cell.length_b   1.000
_cell.length_c   1.000
_cell.angle_alpha   90.00
_cell.angle_beta   90.00
_cell.angle_gamma   90.00
#
_symmetry.space_group_name_H-M   'P 1'
#
loop_
_entity.id
_entity.type
_entity.pdbx_description
1 polymer ?
#
loop_
_entity_poly.entity_id
_entity_poly.type
_entity_poly.pdbx_seq_one_letter_code
_entity_poly.pdbx_strand_id
1 'polypeptide(L)'
;MRARPDEAGAGSNRPPEKRAVNRVPRRPSLRPLNRGRANGTLRLRVEDPFDSPRSSTISRTTENTGFTCGNCGEEVAPLVNGSYRNHCPRCLHSRHVDVRPGDRASDCRALMRPVAVDHHSTKGYMIVHRCTGCGVRRRNRMADDPHQGDDLDQVLTVLRTGLSRHEAGRSARHWRLI
;
A
#
# COMPACT_ATOMS: atom_id res chain seq x y z
N MET A 1 14.28 74.70 17.88
CA MET A 1 14.32 74.09 19.23
C MET A 1 13.18 73.11 19.37
N ARG A 2 13.45 71.81 19.21
CA ARG A 2 12.56 70.72 19.69
C ARG A 2 13.47 69.65 20.27
N ALA A 3 13.50 69.60 21.59
CA ALA A 3 14.22 68.62 22.38
C ALA A 3 13.57 67.23 22.22
N ARG A 4 14.40 66.19 22.17
CA ARG A 4 13.99 64.80 22.41
C ARG A 4 14.30 64.46 23.87
N PRO A 5 13.41 63.76 24.60
CA PRO A 5 13.80 63.04 25.80
C PRO A 5 13.77 61.52 25.59
N ASP A 6 14.93 60.91 25.83
CA ASP A 6 15.22 59.80 26.75
C ASP A 6 14.40 58.50 26.71
N GLU A 7 14.98 57.51 26.01
CA GLU A 7 15.45 56.21 26.55
C GLU A 7 14.61 55.55 27.66
N ALA A 8 13.71 54.64 27.27
CA ALA A 8 13.11 53.65 28.17
C ALA A 8 13.75 52.26 27.95
N GLY A 9 14.54 51.83 28.93
CA GLY A 9 15.20 50.52 28.96
C GLY A 9 14.22 49.37 29.23
N ALA A 10 14.20 48.38 28.33
CA ALA A 10 13.53 47.10 28.51
C ALA A 10 14.57 46.02 28.83
N GLY A 11 14.72 45.70 30.12
CA GLY A 11 15.54 44.59 30.60
C GLY A 11 14.88 43.25 30.26
N SER A 12 15.54 42.46 29.42
CA SER A 12 15.11 41.11 29.03
C SER A 12 15.37 40.09 30.15
N ASN A 13 14.33 39.69 30.89
CA ASN A 13 14.39 38.55 31.80
C ASN A 13 14.18 37.25 31.01
N ARG A 14 15.28 36.59 30.60
CA ARG A 14 15.26 35.23 30.04
C ARG A 14 15.72 34.23 31.13
N PRO A 15 14.92 33.23 31.50
CA PRO A 15 15.33 32.23 32.48
C PRO A 15 16.36 31.25 31.86
N PRO A 16 17.25 30.63 32.66
CA PRO A 16 18.27 29.72 32.15
C PRO A 16 17.67 28.39 31.68
N GLU A 17 18.06 27.98 30.47
CA GLU A 17 17.69 26.71 29.85
C GLU A 17 18.33 25.53 30.60
N LYS A 18 17.48 24.57 30.99
CA LYS A 18 17.87 23.38 31.76
C LYS A 18 18.46 22.36 30.78
N ARG A 19 19.77 22.06 30.90
CA ARG A 19 20.45 21.00 30.13
C ARG A 19 19.79 19.64 30.38
N ALA A 20 19.15 19.09 29.35
CA ALA A 20 18.66 17.72 29.36
C ALA A 20 19.84 16.74 29.28
N VAL A 21 20.07 15.97 30.35
CA VAL A 21 21.02 14.86 30.36
C VAL A 21 20.40 13.65 29.66
N ASN A 22 21.00 13.21 28.56
CA ASN A 22 20.58 12.03 27.80
C ASN A 22 20.82 10.75 28.63
N ARG A 23 19.73 10.14 29.13
CA ARG A 23 19.77 8.78 29.69
C ARG A 23 19.78 7.75 28.56
N VAL A 24 20.90 7.02 28.43
CA VAL A 24 21.01 5.85 27.57
C VAL A 24 20.12 4.72 28.11
N PRO A 25 19.17 4.16 27.32
CA PRO A 25 18.37 3.03 27.77
C PRO A 25 19.22 1.75 27.87
N ARG A 26 19.12 1.05 28.99
CA ARG A 26 19.84 -0.21 29.26
C ARG A 26 19.33 -1.32 28.32
N ARG A 27 20.25 -2.04 27.68
CA ARG A 27 19.95 -3.20 26.83
C ARG A 27 19.27 -4.32 27.65
N PRO A 28 18.19 -4.94 27.16
CA PRO A 28 17.62 -6.10 27.82
C PRO A 28 18.52 -7.35 27.66
N SER A 29 18.65 -8.10 28.75
CA SER A 29 19.40 -9.36 28.85
C SER A 29 18.79 -10.44 27.95
N LEU A 30 19.56 -10.96 27.00
CA LEU A 30 19.17 -12.13 26.19
C LEU A 30 19.25 -13.39 27.06
N ARG A 31 18.13 -14.10 27.23
CA ARG A 31 18.12 -15.45 27.81
C ARG A 31 18.30 -16.50 26.70
N PRO A 32 19.00 -17.62 26.94
CA PRO A 32 19.17 -18.66 25.92
C PRO A 32 17.86 -19.41 25.66
N LEU A 33 17.53 -19.63 24.39
CA LEU A 33 16.39 -20.46 23.96
C LEU A 33 16.76 -21.95 24.03
N ASN A 34 15.83 -22.72 24.57
CA ASN A 34 15.93 -24.15 24.84
C ASN A 34 16.09 -24.96 23.53
N ARG A 35 17.01 -25.93 23.49
CA ARG A 35 17.22 -26.82 22.34
C ARG A 35 16.14 -27.90 22.31
N GLY A 36 15.23 -27.83 21.35
CA GLY A 36 14.33 -28.92 20.98
C GLY A 36 14.72 -29.50 19.61
N ARG A 37 15.08 -30.79 19.57
CA ARG A 37 15.26 -31.57 18.34
C ARG A 37 13.88 -31.93 17.75
N ALA A 38 13.65 -31.63 16.48
CA ALA A 38 12.74 -32.42 15.63
C ALA A 38 13.10 -32.24 14.15
N ASN A 39 13.07 -33.36 13.43
CA ASN A 39 13.46 -33.53 12.05
C ASN A 39 12.33 -33.05 11.12
N GLY A 40 12.67 -32.39 10.00
CA GLY A 40 11.70 -32.05 8.96
C GLY A 40 12.11 -30.81 8.18
N THR A 41 12.21 -30.94 6.86
CA THR A 41 12.61 -29.94 5.88
C THR A 41 12.14 -28.52 6.24
N LEU A 42 13.11 -27.63 6.46
CA LEU A 42 12.88 -26.23 6.81
C LEU A 42 12.16 -25.51 5.66
N ARG A 43 10.82 -25.51 5.67
CA ARG A 43 10.05 -24.54 4.89
C ARG A 43 10.25 -23.19 5.55
N LEU A 44 11.20 -22.40 5.02
CA LEU A 44 11.32 -20.99 5.34
C LEU A 44 9.97 -20.34 5.04
N ARG A 45 9.20 -20.01 6.08
CA ARG A 45 8.08 -19.08 5.96
C ARG A 45 8.69 -17.75 5.58
N VAL A 46 8.61 -17.39 4.30
CA VAL A 46 8.87 -16.02 3.88
C VAL A 46 7.66 -15.23 4.36
N GLU A 47 7.83 -14.49 5.44
CA GLU A 47 6.80 -13.55 5.91
C GLU A 47 6.68 -12.44 4.87
N ASP A 48 5.63 -12.50 4.03
CA ASP A 48 5.33 -11.48 3.03
C ASP A 48 4.97 -10.16 3.76
N PRO A 49 5.70 -9.04 3.55
CA PRO A 49 5.42 -7.77 4.23
C PRO A 49 4.04 -7.16 3.89
N PHE A 50 3.34 -7.74 2.91
CA PHE A 50 2.00 -7.32 2.48
C PHE A 50 0.88 -8.22 3.04
N ASP A 51 1.24 -9.32 3.71
CA ASP A 51 0.32 -10.27 4.36
C ASP A 51 0.35 -10.08 5.88
N SER A 52 0.29 -8.81 6.33
CA SER A 52 0.14 -8.52 7.76
C SER A 52 -1.22 -9.04 8.25
N PRO A 53 -1.30 -9.69 9.42
CA PRO A 53 -2.58 -9.99 10.05
C PRO A 53 -3.29 -8.65 10.31
N ARG A 54 -4.36 -8.40 9.56
CA ARG A 54 -5.09 -7.13 9.56
C ARG A 54 -5.70 -6.90 10.94
N SER A 55 -5.19 -5.91 11.67
CA SER A 55 -5.88 -5.33 12.81
C SER A 55 -6.93 -4.35 12.29
N SER A 56 -8.13 -4.83 11.99
CA SER A 56 -9.23 -3.94 11.60
C SER A 56 -10.55 -4.44 12.18
N THR A 57 -11.07 -3.71 13.17
CA THR A 57 -12.42 -3.82 13.74
C THR A 57 -13.52 -3.36 12.76
N ILE A 58 -13.23 -3.28 11.47
CA ILE A 58 -14.18 -2.92 10.42
C ILE A 58 -14.52 -4.19 9.65
N SER A 59 -15.80 -4.53 9.64
CA SER A 59 -16.31 -5.72 8.97
C SER A 59 -15.96 -5.69 7.49
N ARG A 60 -15.57 -6.85 6.95
CA ARG A 60 -15.20 -6.98 5.54
C ARG A 60 -16.30 -6.54 4.56
N THR A 61 -17.54 -6.47 5.01
CA THR A 61 -18.67 -6.00 4.21
C THR A 61 -18.66 -4.50 3.90
N THR A 62 -17.97 -3.66 4.69
CA THR A 62 -18.05 -2.19 4.53
C THR A 62 -17.20 -1.64 3.38
N GLU A 63 -16.20 -2.40 2.91
CA GLU A 63 -15.26 -1.94 1.87
C GLU A 63 -15.61 -2.41 0.44
N ASN A 64 -16.43 -3.46 0.30
CA ASN A 64 -16.85 -4.04 -0.97
C ASN A 64 -18.09 -3.31 -1.50
N THR A 65 -17.84 -2.14 -2.07
CA THR A 65 -18.86 -1.27 -2.66
C THR A 65 -18.66 -1.16 -4.15
N GLY A 66 -19.75 -1.03 -4.89
CA GLY A 66 -19.68 -0.69 -6.31
C GLY A 66 -19.11 0.70 -6.55
N PHE A 67 -18.63 0.96 -7.77
CA PHE A 67 -18.09 2.26 -8.17
C PHE A 67 -18.17 2.47 -9.69
N THR A 68 -18.17 3.72 -10.13
CA THR A 68 -18.05 4.07 -11.56
C THR A 68 -16.58 4.20 -11.95
N CYS A 69 -16.19 3.56 -13.05
CA CYS A 69 -14.83 3.60 -13.56
C CYS A 69 -14.46 4.99 -14.08
N GLY A 70 -13.43 5.61 -13.50
CA GLY A 70 -12.94 6.93 -13.94
C GLY A 70 -12.19 6.94 -15.28
N ASN A 71 -11.94 5.78 -15.90
CA ASN A 71 -11.29 5.69 -17.22
C ASN A 71 -12.29 5.46 -18.37
N CYS A 72 -13.22 4.52 -18.22
CA CYS A 72 -14.13 4.12 -19.29
C CYS A 72 -15.62 4.27 -18.96
N GLY A 73 -15.96 4.76 -17.76
CA GLY A 73 -17.34 5.00 -17.33
C GLY A 73 -18.14 3.76 -16.92
N GLU A 74 -17.56 2.55 -16.98
CA GLU A 74 -18.24 1.30 -16.60
C GLU A 74 -18.73 1.34 -15.14
N GLU A 75 -19.95 0.86 -14.89
CA GLU A 75 -20.45 0.63 -13.54
C GLU A 75 -19.93 -0.71 -13.00
N VAL A 76 -19.19 -0.64 -11.90
CA VAL A 76 -18.55 -1.80 -11.27
C VAL A 76 -19.39 -2.23 -10.07
N ALA A 77 -19.92 -3.44 -10.11
CA ALA A 77 -20.66 -4.05 -9.01
C ALA A 77 -19.71 -4.50 -7.88
N PRO A 78 -20.18 -4.58 -6.63
CA PRO A 78 -19.46 -5.25 -5.56
C PRO A 78 -19.37 -6.77 -5.84
N LEU A 79 -18.29 -7.42 -5.40
CA LEU A 79 -18.08 -8.85 -5.61
C LEU A 79 -18.99 -9.70 -4.71
N VAL A 80 -19.56 -10.79 -5.22
CA VAL A 80 -20.50 -11.62 -4.44
C VAL A 80 -19.80 -12.42 -3.34
N ASN A 81 -18.52 -12.74 -3.54
CA ASN A 81 -17.71 -13.51 -2.59
C ASN A 81 -17.22 -12.69 -1.38
N GLY A 82 -17.57 -11.39 -1.30
CA GLY A 82 -17.16 -10.50 -0.22
C GLY A 82 -15.68 -10.12 -0.22
N SER A 83 -14.94 -10.42 -1.29
CA SER A 83 -13.62 -9.85 -1.54
C SER A 83 -13.73 -8.46 -2.16
N TYR A 84 -12.59 -7.77 -2.33
CA TYR A 84 -12.55 -6.40 -2.85
C TYR A 84 -11.92 -6.35 -4.22
N ARG A 85 -12.49 -5.47 -5.05
CA ARG A 85 -11.93 -5.09 -6.33
C ARG A 85 -11.72 -3.59 -6.35
N ASN A 86 -10.55 -3.18 -6.83
CA ASN A 86 -10.21 -1.77 -7.02
C ASN A 86 -9.93 -1.44 -8.49
N HIS A 87 -10.18 -2.36 -9.42
CA HIS A 87 -10.03 -2.13 -10.85
C HIS A 87 -11.34 -2.39 -11.59
N CYS A 88 -11.53 -1.73 -12.72
CA CYS A 88 -12.67 -1.95 -13.59
C CYS A 88 -12.54 -3.31 -14.29
N PRO A 89 -13.59 -4.15 -14.34
CA PRO A 89 -13.54 -5.44 -15.03
C PRO A 89 -13.33 -5.29 -16.54
N ARG A 90 -13.87 -4.22 -17.15
CA ARG A 90 -13.79 -3.98 -18.61
C ARG A 90 -12.41 -3.47 -19.07
N CYS A 91 -11.87 -2.45 -18.41
CA CYS A 91 -10.63 -1.78 -18.87
C CYS A 91 -9.42 -1.97 -17.93
N LEU A 92 -9.61 -2.70 -16.83
CA LEU A 92 -8.61 -3.00 -15.80
C LEU A 92 -7.94 -1.79 -15.15
N HIS A 93 -8.40 -0.56 -15.41
CA HIS A 93 -7.90 0.62 -14.72
C HIS A 93 -8.37 0.65 -13.27
N SER A 94 -7.48 1.08 -12.40
CA SER A 94 -7.73 1.26 -10.96
C SER A 94 -7.61 2.74 -10.59
N ARG A 95 -7.86 3.07 -9.32
CA ARG A 95 -7.65 4.41 -8.76
C ARG A 95 -6.72 4.32 -7.56
N HIS A 96 -5.76 5.24 -7.46
CA HIS A 96 -4.84 5.30 -6.34
C HIS A 96 -5.53 5.94 -5.13
N VAL A 97 -6.29 5.12 -4.41
CA VAL A 97 -7.03 5.54 -3.22
C VAL A 97 -6.39 5.04 -1.92
N ASP A 98 -5.51 4.05 -1.98
CA ASP A 98 -4.93 3.40 -0.80
C ASP A 98 -3.47 3.84 -0.55
N VAL A 99 -3.15 4.21 0.69
CA VAL A 99 -1.75 4.26 1.17
C VAL A 99 -1.37 2.85 1.61
N ARG A 100 -2.19 2.25 2.48
CA ARG A 100 -2.19 0.83 2.81
C ARG A 100 -3.44 0.17 2.21
N PRO A 101 -3.37 -1.12 1.82
CA PRO A 101 -4.50 -1.78 1.16
C PRO A 101 -5.79 -1.70 1.99
N GLY A 102 -6.84 -1.10 1.41
CA GLY A 102 -8.16 -0.94 2.03
C GLY A 102 -8.33 0.31 2.90
N ASP A 103 -7.28 1.10 3.17
CA ASP A 103 -7.40 2.28 4.04
C ASP A 103 -8.03 3.51 3.36
N ARG A 104 -8.11 3.51 2.02
CA ARG A 104 -8.63 4.62 1.20
C ARG A 104 -8.07 6.00 1.59
N ALA A 105 -6.84 6.06 2.11
CA ALA A 105 -6.22 7.26 2.67
C ALA A 105 -5.29 8.02 1.70
N SER A 106 -5.17 7.60 0.44
CA SER A 106 -4.25 8.23 -0.52
C SER A 106 -4.80 9.54 -1.08
N ASP A 107 -4.02 10.61 -0.94
CA ASP A 107 -4.32 11.93 -1.50
C ASP A 107 -4.07 12.01 -3.01
N CYS A 108 -3.33 11.05 -3.59
CA CYS A 108 -2.99 11.08 -5.02
C CYS A 108 -4.24 10.98 -5.90
N ARG A 109 -5.13 10.03 -5.61
CA ARG A 109 -6.43 9.81 -6.27
C ARG A 109 -6.42 9.69 -7.79
N ALA A 110 -5.23 9.66 -8.41
CA ALA A 110 -5.05 9.53 -9.85
C ALA A 110 -5.40 8.12 -10.33
N LEU A 111 -5.67 8.00 -11.63
CA LEU A 111 -5.87 6.70 -12.26
C LEU A 111 -4.60 5.85 -12.16
N MET A 112 -4.78 4.54 -12.08
CA MET A 112 -3.70 3.58 -12.20
C MET A 112 -3.95 2.70 -13.41
N ARG A 113 -3.05 2.79 -14.39
CA ARG A 113 -3.13 1.97 -15.62
C ARG A 113 -2.62 0.56 -15.34
N PRO A 114 -3.22 -0.49 -15.92
CA PRO A 114 -2.65 -1.84 -15.89
C PRO A 114 -1.38 -1.85 -16.74
N VAL A 115 -0.30 -2.43 -16.21
CA VAL A 115 1.02 -2.47 -16.89
C VAL A 115 1.60 -3.87 -17.04
N ALA A 116 1.12 -4.85 -16.28
CA ALA A 116 1.52 -6.24 -16.41
C ALA A 116 0.52 -7.17 -15.70
N VAL A 117 0.66 -8.47 -15.96
CA VAL A 117 -0.03 -9.54 -15.22
C VAL A 117 1.03 -10.44 -14.60
N ASP A 118 0.92 -10.67 -13.30
CA ASP A 118 1.78 -11.56 -12.52
C ASP A 118 0.95 -12.75 -12.00
N HIS A 119 1.62 -13.82 -11.57
CA HIS A 119 0.97 -14.99 -10.99
C HIS A 119 1.48 -15.23 -9.57
N HIS A 120 0.56 -15.30 -8.61
CA HIS A 120 0.84 -15.64 -7.23
C HIS A 120 0.32 -17.05 -6.94
N SER A 121 1.16 -17.92 -6.37
CA SER A 121 0.86 -19.34 -6.10
C SER A 121 -0.49 -19.58 -5.39
N THR A 122 -0.80 -18.78 -4.36
CA THR A 122 -2.04 -18.90 -3.60
C THR A 122 -3.17 -17.97 -4.06
N LYS A 123 -2.85 -16.77 -4.58
CA LYS A 123 -3.83 -15.72 -4.86
C LYS A 123 -4.28 -15.70 -6.33
N GLY A 124 -3.66 -16.51 -7.19
CA GLY A 124 -3.96 -16.60 -8.62
C GLY A 124 -3.32 -15.48 -9.42
N TYR A 125 -3.95 -15.11 -10.53
CA TYR A 125 -3.49 -14.01 -11.38
C TYR A 125 -3.67 -12.65 -10.68
N MET A 126 -2.63 -11.83 -10.77
CA MET A 126 -2.55 -10.51 -10.15
C MET A 126 -2.28 -9.48 -11.25
N ILE A 127 -3.09 -8.44 -11.32
CA ILE A 127 -2.89 -7.33 -12.24
C ILE A 127 -1.96 -6.32 -11.57
N VAL A 128 -0.88 -5.94 -12.25
CA VAL A 128 0.04 -4.91 -11.80
C VAL A 128 -0.41 -3.58 -12.38
N HIS A 129 -0.64 -2.60 -11.50
CA HIS A 129 -1.05 -1.25 -11.86
C HIS A 129 0.08 -0.25 -11.61
N ARG A 130 0.20 0.77 -12.44
CA ARG A 130 1.07 1.93 -12.22
C ARG A 130 0.24 3.20 -12.15
N CYS A 131 0.38 3.94 -11.06
CA CYS A 131 -0.28 5.24 -10.91
C CYS A 131 0.23 6.25 -11.94
N THR A 132 -0.68 6.95 -12.60
CA THR A 132 -0.36 7.99 -13.58
C THR A 132 0.11 9.30 -12.94
N GLY A 133 -0.27 9.54 -11.67
CA GLY A 133 0.15 10.73 -10.91
C GLY A 133 1.53 10.58 -10.24
N CYS A 134 1.66 9.62 -9.32
CA CYS A 134 2.90 9.45 -8.52
C CYS A 134 3.82 8.32 -9.00
N GLY A 135 3.39 7.51 -9.97
CA GLY A 135 4.21 6.42 -10.52
C GLY A 135 4.30 5.15 -9.66
N VAL A 136 3.73 5.13 -8.44
CA VAL A 136 3.71 3.94 -7.58
C VAL A 136 3.09 2.74 -8.28
N ARG A 137 3.61 1.54 -8.00
CA ARG A 137 3.06 0.29 -8.52
C ARG A 137 2.36 -0.49 -7.42
N ARG A 138 1.19 -1.05 -7.72
CA ARG A 138 0.41 -1.91 -6.82
C ARG A 138 -0.07 -3.16 -7.56
N ARG A 139 -0.40 -4.21 -6.83
CA ARG A 139 -0.89 -5.49 -7.37
C ARG A 139 -2.28 -5.76 -6.81
N ASN A 140 -3.23 -5.97 -7.69
CA ASN A 140 -4.60 -6.31 -7.34
C ASN A 140 -4.93 -7.71 -7.84
N ARG A 141 -5.72 -8.47 -7.08
CA ARG A 141 -6.14 -9.81 -7.49
C ARG A 141 -7.13 -9.69 -8.65
N MET A 142 -6.99 -10.52 -9.68
CA MET A 142 -8.01 -10.68 -10.71
C MET A 142 -9.32 -11.16 -10.07
N ALA A 143 -10.44 -10.55 -10.44
CA ALA A 143 -11.76 -10.91 -9.94
C ALA A 143 -12.36 -11.98 -10.85
N ASP A 144 -12.52 -13.18 -10.30
CA ASP A 144 -13.29 -14.28 -10.88
C ASP A 144 -14.64 -14.33 -10.16
N ASP A 145 -15.59 -13.55 -10.66
CA ASP A 145 -16.90 -13.33 -10.04
C ASP A 145 -18.02 -13.70 -11.03
N PRO A 146 -19.01 -14.48 -10.60
CA PRO A 146 -20.08 -14.95 -11.49
C PRO A 146 -21.03 -13.84 -11.95
N HIS A 147 -21.11 -12.71 -11.23
CA HIS A 147 -21.96 -11.60 -11.62
C HIS A 147 -21.22 -10.63 -12.55
N GLN A 148 -19.98 -10.28 -12.22
CA GLN A 148 -19.17 -9.38 -13.03
C GLN A 148 -17.69 -9.71 -12.88
N GLY A 149 -17.19 -10.72 -13.60
CA GLY A 149 -15.77 -11.06 -13.66
C GLY A 149 -14.95 -10.08 -14.51
N ASP A 150 -13.62 -10.17 -14.40
CA ASP A 150 -12.70 -9.40 -15.24
C ASP A 150 -12.75 -9.87 -16.71
N ASP A 151 -12.68 -8.92 -17.64
CA ASP A 151 -12.62 -9.18 -19.08
C ASP A 151 -11.28 -9.85 -19.44
N LEU A 152 -11.37 -11.12 -19.85
CA LEU A 152 -10.19 -11.93 -20.16
C LEU A 152 -9.45 -11.42 -21.40
N ASP A 153 -10.13 -10.86 -22.40
CA ASP A 153 -9.48 -10.31 -23.59
C ASP A 153 -8.64 -9.09 -23.23
N GLN A 154 -9.14 -8.26 -22.32
CA GLN A 154 -8.37 -7.14 -21.79
C GLN A 154 -7.18 -7.61 -20.95
N VAL A 155 -7.33 -8.68 -20.15
CA VAL A 155 -6.22 -9.27 -19.38
C VAL A 155 -5.14 -9.83 -20.31
N LEU A 156 -5.53 -10.57 -21.35
CA LEU A 156 -4.62 -11.09 -22.36
C LEU A 156 -3.91 -9.96 -23.12
N THR A 157 -4.62 -8.87 -23.41
CA THR A 157 -4.04 -7.67 -24.00
C THR A 157 -2.93 -7.09 -23.11
N VAL A 158 -3.18 -6.93 -21.81
CA VAL A 158 -2.16 -6.46 -20.86
C VAL A 158 -1.01 -7.46 -20.74
N LEU A 159 -1.27 -8.76 -20.80
CA LEU A 159 -0.23 -9.78 -20.74
C LEU A 159 0.69 -9.75 -21.98
N ARG A 160 0.14 -9.44 -23.16
CA ARG A 160 0.88 -9.34 -24.44
C ARG A 160 1.61 -8.01 -24.61
N THR A 161 0.99 -6.91 -24.20
CA THR A 161 1.49 -5.53 -24.44
C THR A 161 2.14 -4.90 -23.21
N GLY A 162 1.94 -5.50 -22.04
CA GLY A 162 2.50 -5.04 -20.78
C GLY A 162 4.02 -5.11 -20.74
N LEU A 163 4.59 -4.44 -19.75
CA LEU A 163 6.02 -4.48 -19.48
C LEU A 163 6.48 -5.94 -19.38
N SER A 164 7.62 -6.27 -20.00
CA SER A 164 8.17 -7.62 -19.95
C SER A 164 8.28 -8.10 -18.50
N ARG A 165 8.19 -9.40 -18.22
CA ARG A 165 8.31 -9.94 -16.85
C ARG A 165 9.57 -9.43 -16.11
N HIS A 166 10.62 -9.07 -16.84
CA HIS A 166 11.82 -8.43 -16.30
C HIS A 166 11.59 -6.97 -15.88
N GLU A 167 10.93 -6.15 -16.70
CA GLU A 167 10.65 -4.72 -16.48
C GLU A 167 9.42 -4.44 -15.60
N ALA A 168 8.47 -5.38 -15.56
CA ALA A 168 7.36 -5.41 -14.61
C ALA A 168 7.87 -5.67 -13.17
N GLY A 169 9.10 -6.16 -13.04
CA GLY A 169 9.81 -6.34 -11.78
C GLY A 169 10.08 -7.80 -11.46
N ARG A 170 11.07 -8.41 -12.12
CA ARG A 170 11.81 -9.54 -11.53
C ARG A 170 12.85 -8.99 -10.56
N SER A 171 12.41 -8.71 -9.35
CA SER A 171 13.25 -8.93 -8.18
C SER A 171 12.37 -9.56 -7.12
N ALA A 172 12.67 -10.81 -6.79
CA ALA A 172 12.17 -11.50 -5.60
C ALA A 172 12.62 -10.82 -4.28
N ARG A 173 13.11 -9.57 -4.33
CA ARG A 173 13.45 -8.76 -3.18
C ARG A 173 13.05 -7.31 -3.45
N HIS A 174 12.10 -6.85 -2.65
CA HIS A 174 11.89 -5.43 -2.34
C HIS A 174 11.34 -4.57 -3.49
N TRP A 175 10.05 -4.73 -3.77
CA TRP A 175 9.25 -3.62 -4.31
C TRP A 175 9.33 -2.48 -3.27
N ARG A 176 10.02 -1.39 -3.61
CA ARG A 176 10.20 -0.24 -2.71
C ARG A 176 8.83 0.22 -2.19
N LEU A 177 8.67 0.03 -0.89
CA LEU A 177 7.61 0.54 -0.05
C LEU A 177 7.74 2.07 0.00
N ILE A 178 6.76 2.75 -0.55
CA ILE A 178 6.25 4.02 -0.01
C ILE A 178 4.75 3.83 0.21
#